data_AF-A0A971VZH5-F1
#
_entry.id   AF-A0A971VZH5-F1
#
_cell.length_a   1.000
_cell.length_b   1.000
_cell.length_c   1.000
_cell.angle_alpha   90.00
_cell.angle_beta   90.00
_cell.angle_gamma   90.00
#
_symmetry.space_group_name_H-M   'P 1'
#
loop_
_entity.id
_entity.type
_entity.pdbx_description
1 polymer ?
#
loop_
_entity_poly.entity_id
_entity_poly.type
_entity_poly.pdbx_seq_one_letter_code
_entity_poly.pdbx_strand_id
1 'polypeptide(L)'
;MLDLVAITGAGISRASGIPTFVEMGDLREKLSRDYFRAHPEKFYEIILDMKRNIDRAQPNAAHRALAEYDVPVITMNIDGLHTKAGSEKVLEVHGNLEYVQCLRCNTRHGYDEVEESIYCKKCGSVYEPNVVLYGDNIRHFYEAIELASSCSQVLVVGTSFYTSTVNVFVDSARMAGVKIHVINKDAEHEVPRFLKGLGSKV
;
A
#
# COMPACT_ATOMS: atom_id res chain seq x y z
N MET A 1 13.15 -9.84 -18.90
CA MET A 1 12.41 -9.29 -17.75
C MET A 1 13.05 -7.95 -17.43
N LEU A 2 12.27 -6.88 -17.20
CA LEU A 2 12.87 -5.62 -16.78
C LEU A 2 13.51 -5.84 -15.41
N ASP A 3 14.76 -5.41 -15.24
CA ASP A 3 15.45 -5.46 -13.96
C ASP A 3 15.13 -4.20 -13.16
N LEU A 4 13.86 -4.08 -12.78
CA LEU A 4 13.22 -2.91 -12.22
C LEU A 4 12.26 -3.32 -11.09
N VAL A 5 12.30 -2.60 -9.98
CA VAL A 5 11.31 -2.70 -8.90
C VAL A 5 10.60 -1.36 -8.73
N ALA A 6 9.28 -1.37 -8.51
CA ALA A 6 8.52 -0.17 -8.19
C ALA A 6 8.29 -0.04 -6.68
N ILE A 7 8.54 1.15 -6.12
CA ILE A 7 8.13 1.50 -4.75
C ILE A 7 7.02 2.54 -4.85
N THR A 8 5.83 2.23 -4.35
CA THR A 8 4.63 3.05 -4.59
C THR A 8 3.98 3.54 -3.31
N GLY A 9 3.47 4.77 -3.35
CA GLY A 9 2.68 5.39 -2.27
C GLY A 9 1.41 6.04 -2.79
N ALA A 10 0.68 6.70 -1.90
CA ALA A 10 -0.72 7.11 -2.15
C ALA A 10 -0.90 7.99 -3.40
N GLY A 11 0.13 8.73 -3.83
CA GLY A 11 0.08 9.56 -5.02
C GLY A 11 -0.18 8.79 -6.31
N ILE A 12 0.18 7.50 -6.40
CA ILE A 12 -0.14 6.67 -7.58
C ILE A 12 -1.64 6.44 -7.72
N SER A 13 -2.37 6.41 -6.60
CA SER A 13 -3.81 6.13 -6.54
C SER A 13 -4.69 7.39 -6.64
N ARG A 14 -4.07 8.58 -6.73
CA ARG A 14 -4.81 9.86 -6.79
C ARG A 14 -5.73 9.94 -8.02
N ALA A 15 -5.25 9.55 -9.20
CA ALA A 15 -6.04 9.52 -10.43
C ALA A 15 -7.17 8.46 -10.39
N SER A 16 -7.14 7.56 -9.40
CA SER A 16 -8.20 6.59 -9.12
C SER A 16 -9.24 7.09 -8.12
N GLY A 17 -9.16 8.36 -7.69
CA GLY A 17 -10.09 8.99 -6.76
C GLY A 17 -9.81 8.72 -5.29
N ILE A 18 -8.69 8.09 -4.95
CA ILE A 18 -8.28 7.86 -3.56
C ILE A 18 -7.46 9.07 -3.08
N PRO A 19 -7.89 9.78 -2.03
CA PRO A 19 -7.15 10.95 -1.53
C PRO A 19 -5.84 10.52 -0.86
N THR A 20 -4.84 11.40 -0.88
CA THR A 20 -3.57 11.14 -0.20
C THR A 20 -3.67 11.47 1.29
N PHE A 21 -2.87 10.80 2.13
CA PHE A 21 -2.83 11.08 3.58
C PHE A 21 -2.50 12.54 3.95
N VAL A 22 -1.76 13.26 3.09
CA VAL A 22 -1.42 14.67 3.30
C VAL A 22 -2.66 15.56 3.22
N GLU A 23 -3.67 15.13 2.45
CA GLU A 23 -4.93 15.85 2.27
C GLU A 23 -5.93 15.57 3.41
N MET A 24 -5.60 14.69 4.36
CA MET A 24 -6.54 14.17 5.37
C MET A 24 -6.33 14.66 6.83
N GLY A 25 -5.45 15.64 7.10
CA GLY A 25 -5.36 16.31 8.42
C GLY A 25 -4.98 15.42 9.62
N ASP A 26 -5.72 15.51 10.74
CA ASP A 26 -5.50 14.82 12.04
C ASP A 26 -5.63 13.28 11.99
N LEU A 27 -5.79 12.71 10.81
CA LEU A 27 -6.01 11.28 10.63
C LEU A 27 -4.86 10.41 11.14
N ARG A 28 -3.63 10.95 11.21
CA ARG A 28 -2.45 10.20 11.65
C ARG A 28 -2.56 9.71 13.08
N GLU A 29 -3.01 10.56 14.00
CA GLU A 29 -3.19 10.17 15.40
C GLU A 29 -4.24 9.06 15.50
N LYS A 30 -5.31 9.17 14.71
CA LYS A 30 -6.40 8.20 14.66
C LYS A 30 -6.02 6.88 13.98
N LEU A 31 -4.97 6.86 13.16
CA LEU A 31 -4.40 5.67 12.53
C LEU A 31 -3.18 5.12 13.29
N SER A 32 -3.16 5.28 14.62
CA SER A 32 -2.14 4.71 15.50
C SER A 32 -2.64 3.48 16.24
N ARG A 33 -1.70 2.61 16.62
CA ARG A 33 -1.97 1.41 17.43
C ARG A 33 -2.60 1.76 18.76
N ASP A 34 -2.15 2.83 19.39
CA ASP A 34 -2.67 3.29 20.68
C ASP A 34 -4.10 3.82 20.55
N TYR A 35 -4.40 4.59 19.49
CA TYR A 35 -5.76 5.05 19.24
C TYR A 35 -6.73 3.91 18.97
N PHE A 36 -6.34 2.92 18.15
CA PHE A 36 -7.17 1.73 17.92
C PHE A 36 -7.49 0.99 19.23
N ARG A 37 -6.50 0.81 20.11
CA ARG A 37 -6.71 0.15 21.41
C ARG A 37 -7.63 0.95 22.33
N ALA A 38 -7.51 2.28 22.34
CA ALA A 38 -8.29 3.15 23.20
C ALA A 38 -9.73 3.40 22.67
N HIS A 39 -9.90 3.43 21.35
CA HIS A 39 -11.12 3.86 20.67
C HIS A 39 -11.45 2.98 19.44
N PRO A 40 -11.65 1.67 19.60
CA PRO A 40 -11.78 0.75 18.47
C PRO A 40 -13.00 1.04 17.58
N GLU A 41 -14.13 1.48 18.15
CA GLU A 41 -15.32 1.86 17.38
C GLU A 41 -15.04 3.05 16.45
N LYS A 42 -14.47 4.13 16.99
CA LYS A 42 -14.14 5.33 16.20
C LYS A 42 -13.07 5.04 15.15
N PHE A 43 -12.11 4.17 15.48
CA PHE A 43 -11.12 3.71 14.51
C PHE A 43 -11.80 2.99 13.34
N TYR A 44 -12.72 2.07 13.61
CA TYR A 44 -13.41 1.32 12.56
C TYR A 44 -14.37 2.18 11.75
N GLU A 45 -15.00 3.22 12.31
CA GLU A 45 -15.75 4.21 11.53
C GLU A 45 -14.88 4.83 10.41
N ILE A 46 -13.64 5.19 10.73
CA ILE A 46 -12.68 5.76 9.78
C ILE A 46 -12.25 4.73 8.73
N ILE A 47 -11.88 3.52 9.17
CA ILE A 47 -11.45 2.45 8.27
C ILE A 47 -12.56 2.03 7.31
N LEU A 48 -13.80 1.95 7.77
CA LEU A 48 -14.95 1.61 6.92
C LEU A 48 -15.23 2.73 5.91
N ASP A 49 -15.11 4.00 6.29
CA ASP A 49 -15.24 5.11 5.33
C ASP A 49 -14.15 5.09 4.26
N MET A 50 -12.89 4.84 4.64
CA MET A 50 -11.79 4.63 3.70
C MET A 50 -12.06 3.46 2.76
N LYS A 51 -12.50 2.33 3.32
CA LYS A 51 -12.80 1.13 2.54
C LYS A 51 -13.88 1.41 1.50
N ARG A 52 -14.97 2.09 1.86
CA ARG A 52 -16.06 2.43 0.91
C ARG A 52 -15.57 3.29 -0.26
N ASN A 53 -14.61 4.18 -0.02
CA ASN A 53 -13.98 4.96 -1.08
C ASN A 53 -13.08 4.08 -1.97
N ILE A 54 -12.29 3.21 -1.37
CA ILE A 54 -11.39 2.27 -2.07
C ILE A 54 -12.17 1.25 -2.92
N ASP A 55 -13.26 0.69 -2.40
CA ASP A 55 -14.04 -0.34 -3.10
C ASP A 55 -14.62 0.18 -4.43
N ARG A 56 -14.86 1.49 -4.53
CA ARG A 56 -15.33 2.17 -5.75
C ARG A 56 -14.19 2.51 -6.73
N ALA A 57 -12.95 2.58 -6.25
CA ALA A 57 -11.81 2.96 -7.05
C ALA A 57 -11.44 1.86 -8.06
N GLN A 58 -10.94 2.28 -9.22
CA GLN A 58 -10.44 1.38 -10.25
C GLN A 58 -8.96 1.67 -10.50
N PRO A 59 -8.15 0.65 -10.86
CA PRO A 59 -6.76 0.89 -11.22
C PRO A 59 -6.69 1.94 -12.34
N ASN A 60 -5.72 2.84 -12.27
CA ASN A 60 -5.46 3.79 -13.35
C ASN A 60 -4.36 3.26 -14.30
N ALA A 61 -3.96 4.08 -15.26
CA ALA A 61 -2.97 3.68 -16.27
C ALA A 61 -1.59 3.36 -15.68
N ALA A 62 -1.19 3.96 -14.55
CA ALA A 62 0.07 3.63 -13.88
C ALA A 62 0.06 2.20 -13.34
N HIS A 63 -1.00 1.82 -12.62
CA HIS A 63 -1.16 0.48 -12.06
C HIS A 63 -1.19 -0.58 -13.17
N ARG A 64 -1.98 -0.34 -14.22
CA ARG A 64 -2.07 -1.24 -15.37
C ARG A 64 -0.73 -1.40 -16.08
N ALA A 65 0.04 -0.32 -16.24
CA ALA A 65 1.34 -0.41 -16.88
C ALA A 65 2.35 -1.21 -16.03
N LEU A 66 2.34 -1.04 -14.70
CA LEU A 66 3.19 -1.86 -13.81
C LEU A 66 2.82 -3.35 -13.92
N ALA A 67 1.53 -3.66 -13.97
CA ALA A 67 1.04 -5.04 -14.16
C ALA A 67 1.43 -5.61 -15.54
N GLU A 68 1.18 -4.87 -16.62
CA GLU A 68 1.48 -5.26 -18.00
C GLU A 68 2.96 -5.57 -18.22
N TYR A 69 3.85 -4.79 -17.58
CA TYR A 69 5.29 -4.98 -17.68
C TYR A 69 5.82 -6.02 -16.66
N ASP A 70 4.97 -6.59 -15.81
CA ASP A 70 5.32 -7.55 -14.74
C ASP A 70 6.42 -6.97 -13.81
N VAL A 71 6.25 -5.70 -13.43
CA VAL A 71 7.16 -5.01 -12.52
C VAL A 71 6.80 -5.40 -11.08
N PRO A 72 7.71 -6.01 -10.29
CA PRO A 72 7.49 -6.22 -8.87
C PRO A 72 7.23 -4.91 -8.13
N VAL A 73 6.24 -4.90 -7.25
CA VAL A 73 5.79 -3.69 -6.56
C VAL A 73 5.95 -3.85 -5.06
N ILE A 74 6.68 -2.94 -4.43
CA ILE A 74 6.63 -2.68 -2.99
C ILE A 74 5.64 -1.52 -2.80
N THR A 75 4.55 -1.74 -2.06
CA THR A 75 3.53 -0.70 -1.88
C THR A 75 3.24 -0.42 -0.41
N MET A 76 3.16 0.88 -0.10
CA MET A 76 2.70 1.40 1.18
C MET A 76 1.19 1.63 1.20
N ASN A 77 0.51 1.43 0.07
CA ASN A 77 -0.92 1.59 -0.04
C ASN A 77 -1.63 0.34 0.48
N ILE A 78 -2.82 0.54 1.04
CA ILE A 78 -3.69 -0.51 1.57
C ILE A 78 -4.91 -0.76 0.66
N ASP A 79 -4.89 -0.17 -0.55
CA ASP A 79 -6.04 -0.05 -1.45
C ASP A 79 -6.24 -1.24 -2.38
N GLY A 80 -5.25 -2.13 -2.51
CA GLY A 80 -5.31 -3.30 -3.37
C GLY A 80 -5.35 -3.01 -4.88
N LEU A 81 -5.12 -1.76 -5.32
CA LEU A 81 -5.26 -1.39 -6.73
C LEU A 81 -4.21 -2.04 -7.64
N HIS A 82 -3.03 -2.38 -7.12
CA HIS A 82 -2.02 -3.14 -7.87
C HIS A 82 -2.49 -4.55 -8.20
N THR A 83 -2.98 -5.29 -7.20
CA THR A 83 -3.55 -6.63 -7.38
C THR A 83 -4.74 -6.57 -8.33
N LYS A 84 -5.63 -5.59 -8.15
CA LYS A 84 -6.79 -5.36 -9.05
C LYS A 84 -6.40 -5.01 -10.48
N ALA A 85 -5.20 -4.44 -10.70
CA ALA A 85 -4.66 -4.18 -12.04
C ALA A 85 -4.08 -5.42 -12.72
N GLY A 86 -3.86 -6.51 -11.98
CA GLY A 86 -3.23 -7.74 -12.46
C GLY A 86 -1.74 -7.87 -12.10
N SER A 87 -1.20 -7.04 -11.20
CA SER A 87 0.18 -7.23 -10.72
C SER A 87 0.27 -8.51 -9.89
N GLU A 88 1.15 -9.45 -10.27
CA GLU A 88 1.31 -10.73 -9.58
C GLU A 88 2.28 -10.67 -8.39
N LYS A 89 3.27 -9.76 -8.45
CA LYS A 89 4.34 -9.63 -7.44
C LYS A 89 4.16 -8.33 -6.66
N VAL A 90 3.29 -8.35 -5.66
CA VAL A 90 2.98 -7.18 -4.83
C VAL A 90 3.32 -7.46 -3.37
N LEU A 91 4.17 -6.60 -2.81
CA LEU A 91 4.59 -6.61 -1.41
C LEU A 91 3.91 -5.45 -0.66
N GLU A 92 2.82 -5.76 0.02
CA GLU A 92 2.01 -4.80 0.78
C GLU A 92 2.60 -4.56 2.18
N VAL A 93 3.57 -3.64 2.27
CA VAL A 93 4.34 -3.44 3.52
C VAL A 93 3.50 -2.82 4.65
N HIS A 94 2.38 -2.19 4.31
CA HIS A 94 1.41 -1.63 5.26
C HIS A 94 0.13 -2.47 5.40
N GLY A 95 0.09 -3.70 4.86
CA GLY A 95 -1.11 -4.53 4.84
C GLY A 95 -2.17 -4.05 3.85
N ASN A 96 -3.42 -4.47 4.04
CA ASN A 96 -4.52 -4.20 3.11
C ASN A 96 -5.89 -4.20 3.82
N LEU A 97 -6.94 -3.79 3.09
CA LEU A 97 -8.33 -3.76 3.57
C LEU A 97 -9.19 -4.92 3.00
N GLU A 98 -8.59 -6.08 2.74
CA GLU A 98 -9.33 -7.24 2.24
C GLU A 98 -10.09 -7.98 3.35
N TYR A 99 -9.50 -8.07 4.54
CA TYR A 99 -10.07 -8.80 5.66
C TYR A 99 -9.62 -8.20 7.00
N VAL A 100 -10.29 -8.61 8.08
CA VAL A 100 -9.87 -8.43 9.47
C VAL A 100 -9.63 -9.77 10.14
N GLN A 101 -8.95 -9.79 11.28
CA GLN A 101 -8.59 -11.02 11.98
C GLN A 101 -9.20 -11.07 13.37
N CYS A 102 -9.76 -12.21 13.78
CA CYS A 102 -9.96 -12.47 15.20
C CYS A 102 -8.71 -13.17 15.74
N LEU A 103 -7.88 -12.44 16.50
CA LEU A 103 -6.64 -13.00 17.06
C LEU A 103 -6.90 -14.11 18.08
N ARG A 104 -8.05 -14.08 18.79
CA ARG A 104 -8.42 -15.10 19.77
C ARG A 104 -8.88 -16.40 19.12
N CYS A 105 -9.59 -16.32 17.99
CA CYS A 105 -10.07 -17.48 17.25
C CYS A 105 -9.09 -17.93 16.15
N ASN A 106 -8.10 -17.11 15.81
CA ASN A 106 -7.18 -17.30 14.70
C ASN A 106 -7.92 -17.48 13.35
N THR A 107 -8.91 -16.62 13.09
CA THR A 107 -9.76 -16.66 11.89
C THR A 107 -9.76 -15.32 11.16
N ARG A 108 -9.92 -15.36 9.83
CA ARG A 108 -10.08 -14.18 8.97
C ARG A 108 -11.55 -13.96 8.66
N HIS A 109 -11.95 -12.69 8.59
CA HIS A 109 -13.33 -12.26 8.37
C HIS A 109 -13.36 -11.10 7.37
N GLY A 110 -14.43 -11.01 6.59
CA GLY A 110 -14.63 -9.88 5.69
C GLY A 110 -15.01 -8.62 6.47
N TYR A 111 -14.84 -7.46 5.83
CA TYR A 111 -15.24 -6.18 6.40
C TYR A 111 -16.77 -5.99 6.45
N ASP A 112 -17.54 -6.78 5.70
CA ASP A 112 -18.99 -6.88 5.83
C ASP A 112 -19.41 -7.30 7.25
N GLU A 113 -18.67 -8.20 7.90
CA GLU A 113 -18.91 -8.52 9.31
C GLU A 113 -18.61 -7.34 10.24
N VAL A 114 -17.60 -6.54 9.91
CA VAL A 114 -17.20 -5.35 10.70
C VAL A 114 -18.24 -4.24 10.58
N GLU A 115 -18.91 -4.12 9.44
CA GLU A 115 -20.04 -3.19 9.26
C GLU A 115 -21.23 -3.54 10.17
N GLU A 116 -21.45 -4.82 10.45
CA GLU A 116 -22.45 -5.26 11.43
C GLU A 116 -21.96 -5.09 12.87
N SER A 117 -20.72 -5.49 13.16
CA SER A 117 -20.11 -5.38 14.47
C SER A 117 -18.59 -5.51 14.43
N ILE A 118 -17.89 -4.64 15.16
CA ILE A 118 -16.42 -4.73 15.32
C ILE A 118 -15.98 -5.90 16.21
N TYR A 119 -16.93 -6.62 16.83
CA TYR A 119 -16.67 -7.72 17.76
C TYR A 119 -16.91 -9.07 17.10
N CYS A 120 -15.98 -10.00 17.32
CA CYS A 120 -16.08 -11.35 16.80
C CYS A 120 -17.33 -12.07 17.33
N LYS A 121 -18.20 -12.51 16.41
CA LYS A 121 -19.44 -13.23 16.73
C LYS A 121 -19.23 -14.49 17.58
N LYS A 122 -18.05 -15.10 17.52
CA LYS A 122 -17.70 -16.33 18.24
C LYS A 122 -17.19 -16.10 19.67
N CYS A 123 -16.34 -15.09 19.88
CA CYS A 123 -15.63 -14.93 21.16
C CYS A 123 -15.72 -13.53 21.79
N GLY A 124 -16.38 -12.59 21.12
CA GLY A 124 -16.58 -11.23 21.59
C GLY A 124 -15.33 -10.35 21.61
N SER A 125 -14.18 -10.80 21.10
CA SER A 125 -13.00 -9.94 20.98
C SER A 125 -13.17 -8.97 19.82
N VAL A 126 -12.64 -7.75 19.94
CA VAL A 126 -12.54 -6.82 18.81
C VAL A 126 -11.72 -7.46 17.69
N TYR A 127 -12.15 -7.29 16.44
CA TYR A 127 -11.37 -7.70 15.27
C TYR A 127 -10.10 -6.85 15.16
N GLU A 128 -8.97 -7.48 14.86
CA GLU A 128 -7.70 -6.84 14.56
C GLU A 128 -7.67 -6.43 13.08
N PRO A 129 -7.38 -5.15 12.78
CA PRO A 129 -7.32 -4.70 11.39
C PRO A 129 -6.11 -5.28 10.65
N ASN A 130 -6.25 -5.57 9.36
CA ASN A 130 -5.14 -6.08 8.55
C ASN A 130 -4.25 -4.98 7.96
N VAL A 131 -4.06 -3.88 8.68
CA VAL A 131 -3.20 -2.76 8.26
C VAL A 131 -2.12 -2.49 9.30
N VAL A 132 -1.01 -1.90 8.87
CA VAL A 132 0.07 -1.44 9.75
C VAL A 132 -0.27 -0.03 10.22
N LEU A 133 -0.38 0.15 11.54
CA LEU A 133 -0.69 1.42 12.17
C LEU A 133 0.59 2.14 12.61
N TYR A 134 0.49 3.44 12.88
CA TYR A 134 1.59 4.13 13.57
C TYR A 134 1.84 3.47 14.93
N GLY A 135 3.09 3.06 15.17
CA GLY A 135 3.49 2.27 16.34
C GLY A 135 3.66 0.77 16.07
N ASP A 136 3.24 0.28 14.90
CA ASP A 136 3.47 -1.10 14.49
C ASP A 136 4.80 -1.28 13.74
N ASN A 137 5.28 -2.53 13.69
CA ASN A 137 6.36 -2.91 12.79
C ASN A 137 5.85 -3.02 11.35
N ILE A 138 6.66 -2.54 10.41
CA ILE A 138 6.40 -2.69 8.97
C ILE A 138 6.45 -4.17 8.58
N ARG A 139 5.47 -4.63 7.79
CA ARG A 139 5.44 -6.01 7.28
C ARG A 139 6.42 -6.15 6.13
N HIS A 140 6.97 -7.36 5.97
CA HIS A 140 7.90 -7.66 4.87
C HIS A 140 9.10 -6.70 4.79
N PHE A 141 9.50 -6.09 5.91
CA PHE A 141 10.48 -5.02 5.92
C PHE A 141 11.83 -5.44 5.31
N TYR A 142 12.35 -6.59 5.72
CA TYR A 142 13.61 -7.12 5.19
C TYR A 142 13.49 -7.60 3.74
N GLU A 143 12.37 -8.22 3.39
CA GLU A 143 12.06 -8.65 2.01
C GLU A 143 11.97 -7.45 1.06
N ALA A 144 11.36 -6.34 1.50
CA ALA A 144 11.29 -5.11 0.74
C ALA A 144 12.68 -4.48 0.52
N ILE A 145 13.55 -4.51 1.54
CA ILE A 145 14.94 -4.06 1.43
C ILE A 145 15.69 -4.93 0.41
N GLU A 146 15.61 -6.25 0.56
CA GLU A 146 16.29 -7.19 -0.34
C GLU A 146 15.83 -7.02 -1.79
N LEU A 147 14.52 -6.90 -2.01
CA LEU A 147 13.94 -6.69 -3.33
C LEU A 147 14.39 -5.34 -3.94
N ALA A 148 14.37 -4.26 -3.16
CA ALA A 148 14.80 -2.94 -3.63
C ALA A 148 16.32 -2.86 -3.90
N SER A 149 17.13 -3.65 -3.21
CA SER A 149 18.59 -3.65 -3.34
C SER A 149 19.15 -4.70 -4.32
N SER A 150 18.33 -5.60 -4.86
CA SER A 150 18.75 -6.69 -5.75
C SER A 150 18.47 -6.47 -7.23
N CYS A 151 17.93 -5.30 -7.61
CA CYS A 151 17.66 -4.91 -8.99
C CYS A 151 18.63 -3.82 -9.48
N SER A 152 18.74 -3.59 -10.79
CA SER A 152 19.53 -2.48 -11.32
C SER A 152 18.85 -1.13 -11.21
N GLN A 153 17.51 -1.09 -11.14
CA GLN A 153 16.75 0.15 -11.08
C GLN A 153 15.55 0.06 -10.12
N VAL A 154 15.27 1.15 -9.41
CA VAL A 154 14.04 1.35 -8.65
C VAL A 154 13.26 2.53 -9.22
N LEU A 155 11.97 2.33 -9.47
CA LEU A 155 11.02 3.39 -9.80
C LEU A 155 10.16 3.73 -8.58
N VAL A 156 10.38 4.90 -8.00
CA VAL A 156 9.56 5.42 -6.90
C VAL A 156 8.39 6.21 -7.48
N VAL A 157 7.15 5.86 -7.13
CA VAL A 157 5.94 6.48 -7.68
C VAL A 157 5.01 7.01 -6.59
N GLY A 158 4.65 8.28 -6.71
CA GLY A 158 3.58 8.87 -5.89
C GLY A 158 3.88 8.87 -4.39
N THR A 159 5.14 9.10 -4.00
CA THR A 159 5.57 9.10 -2.61
C THR A 159 5.96 10.50 -2.16
N SER A 160 5.49 10.94 -1.00
CA SER A 160 5.85 12.25 -0.44
C SER A 160 7.24 12.28 0.20
N PHE A 161 7.90 11.12 0.37
CA PHE A 161 9.14 10.95 1.16
C PHE A 161 9.05 11.46 2.61
N TYR A 162 7.84 11.79 3.06
CA TYR A 162 7.61 12.34 4.39
C TYR A 162 7.71 11.25 5.46
N THR A 163 7.24 10.04 5.17
CA THR A 163 7.31 8.89 6.08
C THR A 163 8.67 8.20 5.95
N SER A 164 9.23 7.75 7.07
CA SER A 164 10.54 7.06 7.09
C SER A 164 10.58 5.79 6.25
N THR A 165 9.46 5.07 6.09
CA THR A 165 9.42 3.76 5.39
C THR A 165 10.00 3.82 3.98
N VAL A 166 9.51 4.73 3.12
CA VAL A 166 10.02 4.86 1.74
C VAL A 166 11.49 5.26 1.71
N ASN A 167 11.92 6.14 2.63
CA ASN A 167 13.31 6.61 2.69
C ASN A 167 14.25 5.44 2.97
N VAL A 168 13.90 4.55 3.91
CA VAL A 168 14.73 3.38 4.24
C VAL A 168 14.92 2.46 3.04
N PHE A 169 13.85 2.16 2.30
CA PHE A 169 13.95 1.28 1.12
C PHE A 169 14.75 1.93 0.00
N VAL A 170 14.53 3.22 -0.26
CA VAL A 170 15.26 3.96 -1.30
C VAL A 170 16.74 4.13 -0.95
N ASP A 171 17.05 4.41 0.32
CA ASP A 171 18.44 4.57 0.77
C ASP A 171 19.18 3.24 0.76
N SER A 172 18.52 2.14 1.11
CA SER A 172 19.08 0.79 0.99
C SER A 172 19.39 0.43 -0.47
N ALA A 173 18.50 0.78 -1.40
CA ALA A 173 18.74 0.63 -2.84
C ALA A 173 19.94 1.48 -3.31
N ARG A 174 20.00 2.75 -2.90
CA ARG A 174 21.14 3.64 -3.22
C ARG A 174 22.47 3.11 -2.70
N MET A 175 22.50 2.60 -1.46
CA MET A 175 23.70 2.02 -0.86
C MET A 175 24.19 0.78 -1.62
N ALA A 176 23.26 0.02 -2.23
CA ALA A 176 23.57 -1.10 -3.11
C ALA A 176 23.97 -0.68 -4.54
N GLY A 177 24.03 0.62 -4.84
CA GLY A 177 24.38 1.13 -6.17
C GLY A 177 23.23 1.10 -7.19
N VAL A 178 21.99 0.88 -6.73
CA VAL A 178 20.79 0.82 -7.58
C VAL A 178 20.41 2.22 -8.07
N LYS A 179 20.05 2.31 -9.35
CA LYS A 179 19.63 3.58 -9.95
C LYS A 179 18.19 3.93 -9.56
N ILE A 180 17.98 5.10 -8.98
CA ILE A 180 16.66 5.55 -8.52
C ILE A 180 16.02 6.50 -9.53
N HIS A 181 14.79 6.18 -9.93
CA HIS A 181 13.89 7.01 -10.73
C HIS A 181 12.70 7.45 -9.87
N VAL A 182 12.21 8.68 -10.03
CA VAL A 182 11.10 9.20 -9.22
C VAL A 182 10.04 9.84 -10.12
N ILE A 183 8.78 9.40 -9.96
CA ILE A 183 7.59 9.94 -10.64
C ILE A 183 6.54 10.28 -9.59
N ASN A 184 6.46 11.56 -9.21
CA ASN A 184 5.52 12.03 -8.17
C ASN A 184 4.33 12.84 -8.71
N LYS A 185 4.39 13.29 -9.96
CA LYS A 185 3.32 14.04 -10.61
C LYS A 185 2.88 13.28 -11.85
N ASP A 186 1.58 13.32 -12.12
CA ASP A 186 0.97 12.77 -13.33
C ASP A 186 1.36 11.30 -13.58
N ALA A 187 1.32 10.49 -12.51
CA ALA A 187 1.80 9.11 -12.54
C ALA A 187 1.06 8.27 -13.60
N GLU A 188 -0.22 8.54 -13.81
CA GLU A 188 -1.08 7.89 -14.80
C GLU A 188 -0.55 8.03 -16.25
N HIS A 189 0.23 9.07 -16.56
CA HIS A 189 0.84 9.25 -17.88
C HIS A 189 2.35 8.99 -17.86
N GLU A 190 3.06 9.41 -16.81
CA GLU A 190 4.51 9.31 -16.74
C GLU A 190 5.01 7.88 -16.49
N VAL A 191 4.31 7.07 -15.68
CA VAL A 191 4.71 5.67 -15.44
C VAL A 191 4.64 4.84 -16.74
N PRO A 192 3.53 4.85 -17.51
CA PRO A 192 3.51 4.19 -18.81
C PRO A 192 4.58 4.71 -19.78
N ARG A 193 4.84 6.02 -19.79
CA ARG A 193 5.88 6.62 -20.66
C ARG A 193 7.27 6.14 -20.28
N PHE A 194 7.58 6.11 -18.99
CA PHE A 194 8.85 5.61 -18.47
C PHE A 194 9.08 4.15 -18.87
N LEU A 195 8.09 3.28 -18.61
CA LEU A 195 8.18 1.86 -18.94
C LEU A 195 8.33 1.60 -20.44
N LYS A 196 7.58 2.32 -21.28
CA LYS A 196 7.75 2.27 -22.76
C LYS A 196 9.17 2.67 -23.18
N GLY A 197 9.76 3.66 -22.51
CA GLY A 197 11.12 4.14 -22.77
C GLY A 197 12.22 3.14 -22.41
N LEU A 198 11.95 2.17 -21.52
CA LEU A 198 12.89 1.10 -21.17
C LEU A 198 12.93 -0.03 -22.22
N GLY A 199 12.06 0.03 -23.24
CA GLY A 199 11.90 -1.00 -24.25
C GLY A 199 10.75 -1.96 -23.93
N SER A 200 10.05 -2.41 -24.97
CA SER A 200 8.88 -3.28 -24.87
C SER A 200 9.26 -4.69 -24.40
N LYS A 201 8.47 -5.29 -23.50
CA LYS A 201 8.15 -6.71 -23.72
C LYS A 201 7.36 -6.73 -25.02
N VAL A 202 7.90 -7.41 -26.04
CA VAL A 202 7.18 -7.74 -27.27
C VAL A 202 5.92 -8.52 -26.91
#